data_AF-A0A654A824-F1
#
_entry.id   AF-A0A654A824-F1
#
_cell.length_a   1.000
_cell.length_b   1.000
_cell.length_c   1.000
_cell.angle_alpha   90.00
_cell.angle_beta   90.00
_cell.angle_gamma   90.00
#
_symmetry.space_group_name_H-M   'P 1'
#
loop_
_entity.id
_entity.type
_entity.pdbx_description
1 polymer ?
#
loop_
_entity_poly.entity_id
_entity_poly.type
_entity_poly.pdbx_seq_one_letter_code
_entity_poly.pdbx_strand_id
1 'polypeptide(L)'
;MKAVGRCLIAGAAALVSSLPLEARARDETIERLRLGSGFEIVIGEKQPDPGGRLLEALAIWVGAKLGQPVPASLPRLVFKRADQVAVLRFKQYASEIVTQRAQPTIISIYDSRENTIYLRDTWSGATAADLSVLVHELVHHFQEVHQAKFECDAAREAAAFELQEKWLRLFGESLEEDFQIDPFTLLVRTSCGM
;
A
#
# COMPACT_ATOMS: atom_id res chain seq x y z
N MET A 1 54.88 62.87 31.29
CA MET A 1 54.85 61.52 30.69
C MET A 1 53.52 60.87 31.04
N LYS A 2 52.72 60.58 30.00
CA LYS A 2 51.67 59.57 29.82
C LYS A 2 51.27 58.74 31.07
N ALA A 3 50.04 58.81 31.60
CA ALA A 3 48.72 58.45 31.04
C ALA A 3 48.26 57.02 31.41
N VAL A 4 47.05 56.99 31.99
CA VAL A 4 45.99 55.97 31.85
C VAL A 4 46.06 54.74 32.76
N GLY A 5 45.07 54.71 33.67
CA GLY A 5 44.70 53.55 34.49
C GLY A 5 44.13 52.42 33.64
N ARG A 6 44.32 51.19 34.13
CA ARG A 6 43.80 49.98 33.49
C ARG A 6 42.61 49.41 34.24
N CYS A 7 41.53 49.42 33.48
CA CYS A 7 40.22 48.85 33.68
C CYS A 7 40.30 47.35 34.01
N LEU A 8 39.47 46.93 34.97
CA LEU A 8 39.04 45.55 35.17
C LEU A 8 38.14 45.16 33.99
N ILE A 9 38.54 44.19 33.18
CA ILE A 9 37.61 43.45 32.33
C ILE A 9 37.96 41.97 32.42
N ALA A 10 37.00 41.22 32.97
CA ALA A 10 36.97 39.78 33.04
C ALA A 10 37.01 39.17 31.63
N GLY A 11 37.98 38.29 31.37
CA GLY A 11 38.07 37.47 30.17
C GLY A 11 37.73 36.03 30.52
N ALA A 12 36.61 35.55 30.00
CA ALA A 12 36.01 34.25 30.28
C ALA A 12 36.94 33.07 29.97
N ALA A 13 36.95 32.08 30.86
CA ALA A 13 37.43 30.75 30.55
C ALA A 13 36.59 30.17 29.41
N ALA A 14 37.24 29.81 28.30
CA ALA A 14 36.61 29.05 27.23
C ALA A 14 36.30 27.64 27.74
N LEU A 15 35.10 27.45 28.28
CA LEU A 15 34.46 26.15 28.38
C LEU A 15 34.20 25.70 26.94
N VAL A 16 35.00 24.74 26.46
CA VAL A 16 34.61 23.91 25.32
C VAL A 16 33.41 23.10 25.79
N SER A 17 32.22 23.67 25.62
CA SER A 17 30.97 22.95 25.80
C SER A 17 30.90 21.95 24.66
N SER A 18 31.27 20.71 24.96
CA SER A 18 30.91 19.55 24.17
C SER A 18 29.38 19.48 24.15
N LEU A 19 28.78 20.14 23.16
CA LEU A 19 27.40 19.90 22.77
C LEU A 19 27.31 18.40 22.47
N PRO A 20 26.42 17.64 23.12
CA PRO A 20 26.03 16.37 22.57
C PRO A 20 25.47 16.69 21.18
N LEU A 21 26.03 16.03 20.17
CA LEU A 21 25.31 15.83 18.92
C LEU A 21 24.04 15.10 19.33
N GLU A 22 22.97 15.85 19.62
CA GLU A 22 21.62 15.32 19.70
C GLU A 22 21.33 14.79 18.29
N ALA A 23 21.79 13.58 18.05
CA ALA A 23 21.18 12.65 17.15
C ALA A 23 19.74 12.55 17.62
N ARG A 24 18.91 13.45 17.09
CA ARG A 24 17.46 13.37 17.17
C ARG A 24 17.14 11.99 16.63
N ALA A 25 16.84 11.07 17.53
CA ALA A 25 16.50 9.70 17.20
C ALA A 25 15.46 9.78 16.07
N ARG A 26 15.88 9.39 14.87
CA ARG A 26 14.91 9.07 13.82
C ARG A 26 14.18 7.88 14.39
N ASP A 27 12.87 8.03 14.55
CA ASP A 27 12.01 6.91 14.89
C ASP A 27 12.14 5.88 13.76
N GLU A 28 12.93 4.83 13.99
CA GLU A 28 13.32 3.81 13.01
C GLU A 28 12.12 2.95 12.58
N THR A 29 10.95 3.16 13.17
CA THR A 29 9.71 2.41 12.91
C THR A 29 8.80 3.04 11.87
N ILE A 30 9.07 4.29 11.44
CA ILE A 30 8.22 4.99 10.46
C ILE A 30 8.89 4.96 9.08
N GLU A 31 8.50 3.99 8.27
CA GLU A 31 8.83 3.99 6.85
C GLU A 31 7.95 5.01 6.11
N ARG A 32 8.58 6.00 5.47
CA ARG A 32 7.90 7.01 4.65
C ARG A 32 8.19 6.76 3.18
N LEU A 33 7.15 6.45 2.42
CA LEU A 33 7.24 6.33 0.97
C LEU A 33 6.64 7.57 0.31
N ARG A 34 7.47 8.30 -0.45
CA ARG A 34 6.99 9.38 -1.30
C ARG A 34 6.65 8.84 -2.68
N LEU A 35 5.36 8.80 -3.01
CA LEU A 35 4.91 8.38 -4.33
C LEU A 35 5.16 9.48 -5.36
N GLY A 36 5.15 9.12 -6.65
CA GLY A 36 5.39 10.07 -7.76
C GLY A 36 4.42 11.26 -7.78
N SER A 37 3.29 11.17 -7.07
CA SER A 37 2.34 12.27 -6.84
C SER A 37 2.81 13.32 -5.82
N GLY A 38 3.94 13.09 -5.15
CA GLY A 38 4.42 13.88 -4.02
C GLY A 38 3.70 13.60 -2.71
N PHE A 39 2.73 12.68 -2.70
CA PHE A 39 2.04 12.19 -1.51
C PHE A 39 2.98 11.31 -0.68
N GLU A 40 3.03 11.56 0.63
CA GLU A 40 3.80 10.76 1.58
C GLU A 40 2.87 9.76 2.26
N ILE A 41 3.21 8.48 2.16
CA ILE A 41 2.59 7.41 2.92
C ILE A 41 3.44 7.17 4.15
N VAL A 42 2.78 7.15 5.30
CA VAL A 42 3.36 6.84 6.60
C VAL A 42 2.86 5.45 6.99
N ILE A 43 3.76 4.48 7.02
CA ILE A 43 3.45 3.13 7.53
C ILE A 43 3.43 3.15 9.06
N GLY A 44 2.55 2.34 9.65
CA GLY A 44 2.34 2.21 11.10
C GLY A 44 1.13 2.99 11.63
N GLU A 45 0.55 3.90 10.85
CA GLU A 45 -0.60 4.70 11.25
C GLU A 45 -1.84 4.37 10.41
N LYS A 46 -2.99 4.20 11.09
CA LYS A 46 -4.27 3.98 10.43
C LYS A 46 -4.58 5.14 9.48
N GLN A 47 -4.95 4.83 8.25
CA GLN A 47 -5.31 5.84 7.27
C GLN A 47 -6.75 6.33 7.54
N PRO A 48 -6.95 7.61 7.91
CA PRO A 48 -8.26 8.10 8.33
C PRO A 48 -9.24 8.25 7.16
N ASP A 49 -8.72 8.53 5.96
CA ASP A 49 -9.49 8.65 4.73
C ASP A 49 -8.79 7.88 3.59
N PRO A 50 -8.98 6.55 3.53
CA PRO A 50 -8.37 5.74 2.48
C PRO A 50 -9.02 5.99 1.10
N GLY A 51 -10.24 6.52 1.07
CA GLY A 51 -11.00 6.84 -0.14
C GLY A 51 -10.81 8.30 -0.54
N GLY A 52 -9.61 8.66 -0.99
CA GLY A 52 -9.28 10.04 -1.33
C GLY A 52 -7.86 10.16 -1.89
N ARG A 53 -7.05 11.04 -1.31
CA ARG A 53 -5.67 11.30 -1.75
C ARG A 53 -4.78 10.06 -1.71
N LEU A 54 -5.01 9.16 -0.75
CA LEU A 54 -4.29 7.88 -0.69
C LEU A 54 -4.59 7.04 -1.93
N LEU A 55 -5.87 6.80 -2.21
CA LEU A 55 -6.29 6.01 -3.37
C LEU A 55 -5.82 6.65 -4.68
N GLU A 56 -5.87 7.98 -4.80
CA GLU A 56 -5.35 8.72 -5.95
C GLU A 56 -3.83 8.51 -6.11
N ALA A 57 -3.08 8.62 -5.03
CA ALA A 57 -1.63 8.41 -5.07
C ALA A 57 -1.27 6.96 -5.46
N LEU A 58 -2.00 5.97 -4.93
CA LEU A 58 -1.85 4.56 -5.32
C LEU A 58 -2.23 4.34 -6.79
N ALA A 59 -3.32 4.96 -7.27
CA ALA A 59 -3.73 4.87 -8.66
C ALA A 59 -2.70 5.47 -9.62
N ILE A 60 -2.06 6.58 -9.25
CA ILE A 60 -0.94 7.17 -10.00
C ILE A 60 0.24 6.19 -10.04
N TRP A 61 0.58 5.57 -8.90
CA TRP A 61 1.65 4.58 -8.85
C TRP A 61 1.33 3.35 -9.72
N VAL A 62 0.11 2.81 -9.64
CA VAL A 62 -0.36 1.68 -10.45
C VAL A 62 -0.32 2.03 -11.93
N GLY A 63 -0.87 3.17 -12.34
CA GLY A 63 -0.86 3.61 -13.73
C GLY A 63 0.55 3.77 -14.28
N ALA A 64 1.48 4.33 -13.49
CA ALA A 64 2.88 4.42 -13.88
C ALA A 64 3.55 3.04 -14.05
N LYS A 65 3.20 2.05 -13.21
CA LYS A 65 3.73 0.67 -13.32
C LYS A 65 3.12 -0.11 -14.48
N LEU A 66 1.85 0.15 -14.82
CA LEU A 66 1.15 -0.47 -15.95
C LEU A 66 1.43 0.25 -17.29
N GLY A 67 2.01 1.46 -17.27
CA GLY A 67 2.14 2.30 -18.45
C GLY A 67 0.79 2.79 -18.98
N GLN A 68 -0.20 2.92 -18.09
CA GLN A 68 -1.58 3.29 -18.42
C GLN A 68 -1.93 4.63 -17.79
N PRO A 69 -2.75 5.47 -18.46
CA PRO A 69 -3.25 6.70 -17.86
C PRO A 69 -4.18 6.36 -16.68
N VAL A 70 -4.12 7.18 -15.65
CA VAL A 70 -5.01 7.06 -14.49
C VAL A 70 -6.46 7.31 -14.94
N PRO A 71 -7.41 6.39 -14.63
CA PRO A 71 -8.82 6.60 -14.89
C PRO A 71 -9.34 7.91 -14.29
N ALA A 72 -10.22 8.60 -15.02
CA ALA A 72 -10.78 9.88 -14.57
C ALA A 72 -11.66 9.76 -13.30
N SER A 73 -12.20 8.56 -13.05
CA SER A 73 -12.99 8.25 -11.86
C SER A 73 -12.40 7.05 -11.14
N LEU A 74 -12.04 7.21 -9.87
CA LEU A 74 -11.56 6.12 -9.02
C LEU A 74 -12.73 5.42 -8.31
N PRO A 75 -12.56 4.15 -7.91
CA PRO A 75 -13.62 3.42 -7.22
C PRO A 75 -13.86 3.96 -5.80
N ARG A 76 -15.10 3.81 -5.32
CA ARG A 76 -15.43 4.09 -3.92
C ARG A 76 -14.89 2.98 -3.01
N LEU A 77 -14.55 3.32 -1.77
CA LEU A 77 -14.21 2.33 -0.75
C LEU A 77 -15.41 2.10 0.16
N VAL A 78 -15.79 0.84 0.34
CA VAL A 78 -16.89 0.46 1.25
C VAL A 78 -16.43 -0.68 2.15
N PHE A 79 -16.48 -0.43 3.46
CA PHE A 79 -16.15 -1.44 4.47
C PHE A 79 -17.34 -2.34 4.75
N LYS A 80 -17.11 -3.65 4.79
CA LYS A 80 -18.11 -4.69 5.09
C LYS A 80 -17.49 -5.75 6.00
N ARG A 81 -18.32 -6.54 6.66
CA ARG A 81 -17.81 -7.69 7.41
C ARG A 81 -17.22 -8.74 6.46
N ALA A 82 -16.30 -9.56 6.97
CA ALA A 82 -15.61 -10.59 6.18
C ALA A 82 -16.56 -11.58 5.48
N ASP A 83 -17.65 -11.98 6.14
CA ASP A 83 -18.68 -12.87 5.56
C ASP A 83 -19.34 -12.25 4.32
N GLN A 84 -19.57 -10.93 4.34
CA GLN A 84 -20.19 -10.21 3.24
C GLN A 84 -19.23 -10.03 2.06
N VAL A 85 -17.94 -9.77 2.34
CA VAL A 85 -16.91 -9.69 1.28
C VAL A 85 -16.74 -11.05 0.60
N ALA A 86 -16.70 -12.14 1.37
CA ALA A 86 -16.64 -13.50 0.82
C ALA A 86 -17.85 -13.83 -0.07
N VAL A 87 -19.07 -13.45 0.35
CA VAL A 87 -20.29 -13.63 -0.46
C VAL A 87 -20.23 -12.82 -1.76
N LEU A 88 -19.71 -11.59 -1.73
CA LEU A 88 -19.53 -10.79 -2.95
C LEU A 88 -18.55 -11.46 -3.92
N ARG A 89 -17.42 -11.97 -3.40
CA ARG A 89 -16.44 -12.71 -4.20
C ARG A 89 -17.01 -13.97 -4.82
N PHE A 90 -17.74 -14.78 -4.06
CA PHE A 90 -18.39 -15.98 -4.55
C PHE A 90 -19.39 -15.68 -5.69
N LYS A 91 -20.16 -14.58 -5.57
CA LYS A 91 -21.11 -14.17 -6.61
C LYS A 91 -20.42 -13.72 -7.89
N GLN A 92 -19.24 -13.13 -7.78
CA GLN A 92 -18.46 -12.66 -8.92
C GLN A 92 -17.69 -13.81 -9.60
N TYR A 93 -17.14 -14.74 -8.82
CA TYR A 93 -16.32 -15.86 -9.29
C TYR A 93 -16.90 -17.20 -8.82
N ALA A 94 -18.02 -17.60 -9.42
CA ALA A 94 -18.71 -18.86 -9.08
C ALA A 94 -17.86 -20.12 -9.36
N SER A 95 -16.71 -20.00 -10.04
CA SER A 95 -15.77 -21.07 -10.35
C SER A 95 -14.70 -21.30 -9.26
N GLU A 96 -14.49 -20.38 -8.31
CA GLU A 96 -13.48 -20.51 -7.23
C GLU A 96 -13.85 -21.58 -6.16
N ILE A 97 -14.95 -22.32 -6.34
CA ILE A 97 -15.60 -23.18 -5.32
C ILE A 97 -14.81 -24.44 -4.95
N VAL A 98 -13.85 -24.90 -5.76
CA VAL A 98 -13.37 -26.30 -5.63
C VAL A 98 -12.22 -26.51 -4.64
N THR A 99 -11.49 -25.48 -4.17
CA THR A 99 -10.21 -25.71 -3.46
C THR A 99 -10.01 -25.04 -2.09
N GLN A 100 -11.04 -24.47 -1.46
CA GLN A 100 -10.83 -23.70 -0.22
C GLN A 100 -11.42 -24.36 1.04
N ARG A 101 -10.84 -25.49 1.48
CA ARG A 101 -11.01 -26.01 2.86
C ARG A 101 -10.14 -25.27 3.90
N ALA A 102 -9.24 -24.42 3.44
CA ALA A 102 -8.64 -23.36 4.23
C ALA A 102 -8.88 -22.08 3.42
N GLN A 103 -9.75 -21.20 3.91
CA GLN A 103 -10.00 -19.92 3.26
C GLN A 103 -8.76 -19.03 3.53
N PRO A 104 -7.90 -18.71 2.55
CA PRO A 104 -7.10 -17.51 2.69
C PRO A 104 -8.09 -16.38 2.93
N THR A 105 -7.93 -15.63 4.02
CA THR A 105 -8.90 -14.63 4.46
C THR A 105 -9.14 -13.64 3.33
N ILE A 106 -10.27 -13.73 2.62
CA ILE A 106 -10.62 -12.76 1.56
C ILE A 106 -10.74 -11.38 2.21
N ILE A 107 -9.82 -10.48 1.88
CA ILE A 107 -9.72 -9.14 2.47
C ILE A 107 -10.52 -8.11 1.68
N SER A 108 -10.63 -8.31 0.36
CA SER A 108 -11.19 -7.33 -0.56
C SER A 108 -11.81 -7.94 -1.81
N ILE A 109 -12.58 -7.11 -2.52
CA ILE A 109 -12.95 -7.33 -3.92
C ILE A 109 -13.32 -6.02 -4.61
N TYR A 110 -12.84 -5.83 -5.84
CA TYR A 110 -13.33 -4.83 -6.79
C TYR A 110 -14.58 -5.33 -7.53
N ASP A 111 -15.67 -4.58 -7.39
CA ASP A 111 -16.91 -4.74 -8.14
C ASP A 111 -16.99 -3.66 -9.24
N SER A 112 -16.87 -4.09 -10.50
CA SER A 112 -16.91 -3.20 -11.65
C SER A 112 -18.30 -2.61 -11.91
N ARG A 113 -19.38 -3.27 -11.48
CA ARG A 113 -20.76 -2.80 -11.70
C ARG A 113 -21.07 -1.58 -10.85
N GLU A 114 -20.60 -1.60 -9.61
CA GLU A 114 -20.80 -0.52 -8.63
C GLU A 114 -19.61 0.45 -8.59
N ASN A 115 -18.57 0.20 -9.38
CA ASN A 115 -17.27 0.86 -9.32
C ASN A 115 -16.78 1.05 -7.87
N THR A 116 -16.73 -0.05 -7.13
CA THR A 116 -16.51 -0.03 -5.68
C THR A 116 -15.52 -1.11 -5.27
N ILE A 117 -14.54 -0.74 -4.45
CA ILE A 117 -13.69 -1.66 -3.72
C ILE A 117 -14.36 -1.93 -2.38
N TYR A 118 -14.78 -3.18 -2.18
CA TYR A 118 -15.25 -3.64 -0.88
C TYR A 118 -14.07 -4.16 -0.07
N LEU A 119 -13.89 -3.65 1.14
CA LEU A 119 -12.86 -4.06 2.08
C LEU A 119 -13.48 -4.68 3.32
N ARG A 120 -12.80 -5.62 3.96
CA ARG A 120 -13.18 -6.06 5.30
C ARG A 120 -13.08 -4.89 6.29
N ASP A 121 -14.00 -4.82 7.24
CA ASP A 121 -14.11 -3.76 8.25
C ASP A 121 -12.92 -3.69 9.23
N THR A 122 -12.14 -4.77 9.33
CA THR A 122 -10.88 -4.78 10.10
C THR A 122 -9.67 -4.25 9.34
N TRP A 123 -9.81 -3.89 8.06
CA TRP A 123 -8.73 -3.28 7.29
C TRP A 123 -8.41 -1.88 7.82
N SER A 124 -7.12 -1.54 7.94
CA SER A 124 -6.68 -0.30 8.61
C SER A 124 -5.91 0.66 7.70
N GLY A 125 -5.31 0.15 6.63
CA GLY A 125 -4.41 0.94 5.77
C GLY A 125 -3.08 1.26 6.43
N ALA A 126 -2.79 0.69 7.60
CA ALA A 126 -1.62 1.05 8.40
C ALA A 126 -0.34 0.31 7.96
N THR A 127 -0.46 -0.83 7.28
CA THR A 127 0.69 -1.66 6.89
C THR A 127 0.90 -1.64 5.38
N ALA A 128 2.11 -2.01 4.94
CA ALA A 128 2.37 -2.17 3.51
C ALA A 128 1.51 -3.28 2.92
N ALA A 129 1.30 -4.39 3.63
CA ALA A 129 0.28 -5.39 3.35
C ALA A 129 -1.13 -4.81 3.13
N ASP A 130 -1.66 -4.00 4.05
CA ASP A 130 -2.98 -3.39 3.90
C ASP A 130 -3.08 -2.54 2.63
N LEU A 131 -2.06 -1.72 2.35
CA LEU A 131 -2.04 -0.86 1.16
C LEU A 131 -1.86 -1.66 -0.14
N SER A 132 -1.13 -2.79 -0.08
CA SER A 132 -0.93 -3.69 -1.22
C SER A 132 -2.26 -4.28 -1.72
N VAL A 133 -3.24 -4.46 -0.82
CA VAL A 133 -4.60 -4.88 -1.17
C VAL A 133 -5.29 -3.84 -2.07
N LEU A 134 -5.15 -2.55 -1.75
CA LEU A 134 -5.68 -1.48 -2.62
C LEU A 134 -4.96 -1.44 -3.97
N VAL A 135 -3.64 -1.69 -4.00
CA VAL A 135 -2.88 -1.81 -5.25
C VAL A 135 -3.46 -2.92 -6.12
N HIS A 136 -3.70 -4.11 -5.56
CA HIS A 136 -4.31 -5.25 -6.26
C HIS A 136 -5.67 -4.88 -6.88
N GLU A 137 -6.57 -4.32 -6.07
CA GLU A 137 -7.91 -3.96 -6.52
C GLU A 137 -7.93 -2.79 -7.52
N LEU A 138 -6.95 -1.87 -7.44
CA LEU A 138 -6.76 -0.82 -8.44
C LEU A 138 -6.30 -1.39 -9.78
N VAL A 139 -5.47 -2.44 -9.81
CA VAL A 139 -5.13 -3.12 -11.07
C VAL A 139 -6.40 -3.62 -11.75
N HIS A 140 -7.30 -4.24 -10.99
CA HIS A 140 -8.60 -4.68 -11.52
C HIS A 140 -9.47 -3.54 -12.05
N HIS A 141 -9.46 -2.39 -11.38
CA HIS A 141 -10.13 -1.18 -11.87
C HIS A 141 -9.53 -0.69 -13.21
N PHE A 142 -8.21 -0.66 -13.33
CA PHE A 142 -7.52 -0.30 -14.59
C PHE A 142 -7.84 -1.29 -15.71
N GLN A 143 -7.83 -2.58 -15.42
CA GLN A 143 -8.19 -3.63 -16.36
C GLN A 143 -9.62 -3.43 -16.90
N GLU A 144 -10.57 -3.08 -16.05
CA GLU A 144 -11.96 -2.80 -16.43
C GLU A 144 -12.08 -1.54 -17.31
N VAL A 145 -11.55 -0.40 -16.84
CA VAL A 145 -11.67 0.89 -17.54
C VAL A 145 -10.98 0.86 -18.90
N HIS A 146 -9.83 0.19 -19.00
CA HIS A 146 -9.07 0.05 -20.24
C HIS A 146 -9.51 -1.17 -21.06
N GLN A 147 -10.60 -1.83 -20.68
CA GLN A 147 -11.26 -2.93 -21.41
C GLN A 147 -10.31 -4.10 -21.73
N ALA A 148 -9.37 -4.39 -20.82
CA ALA A 148 -8.44 -5.50 -20.95
C ALA A 148 -9.18 -6.82 -21.12
N LYS A 149 -8.65 -7.69 -21.97
CA LYS A 149 -9.23 -9.02 -22.26
C LYS A 149 -8.31 -10.10 -21.73
N PHE A 150 -8.91 -11.08 -21.09
CA PHE A 150 -8.23 -12.23 -20.50
C PHE A 150 -8.88 -13.50 -21.03
N GLU A 151 -8.07 -14.54 -21.15
CA GLU A 151 -8.53 -15.87 -21.55
C GLU A 151 -9.44 -16.51 -20.49
N CYS A 152 -9.14 -16.26 -19.21
CA CYS A 152 -9.90 -16.75 -18.08
C CYS A 152 -9.76 -15.80 -16.87
N ASP A 153 -10.56 -16.02 -15.83
CA ASP A 153 -10.51 -15.24 -14.59
C ASP A 153 -9.15 -15.36 -13.89
N ALA A 154 -8.52 -16.54 -13.89
CA ALA A 154 -7.19 -16.71 -13.29
C ALA A 154 -6.12 -15.85 -13.99
N ALA A 155 -6.10 -15.82 -15.32
CA ALA A 155 -5.14 -14.99 -16.07
C ALA A 155 -5.30 -13.49 -15.79
N ARG A 156 -6.51 -13.05 -15.42
CA ARG A 156 -6.78 -11.66 -15.01
C ARG A 156 -6.06 -11.28 -13.71
N GLU A 157 -5.83 -12.23 -12.81
CA GLU A 157 -5.18 -11.99 -11.51
C GLU A 157 -3.67 -11.75 -11.61
N ALA A 158 -3.02 -12.20 -12.69
CA ALA A 158 -1.55 -12.20 -12.80
C ALA A 158 -0.91 -10.82 -12.58
N ALA A 159 -1.40 -9.80 -13.30
CA ALA A 159 -0.89 -8.43 -13.17
C ALA A 159 -1.19 -7.82 -11.80
N ALA A 160 -2.29 -8.23 -11.17
CA ALA A 160 -2.69 -7.72 -9.86
C ALA A 160 -1.74 -8.25 -8.76
N PHE A 161 -1.47 -9.56 -8.75
CA PHE A 161 -0.47 -10.14 -7.85
C PHE A 161 0.95 -9.65 -8.15
N GLU A 162 1.33 -9.47 -9.41
CA GLU A 162 2.65 -8.95 -9.77
C GLU A 162 2.88 -7.55 -9.19
N LEU A 163 1.89 -6.65 -9.29
CA LEU A 163 2.02 -5.30 -8.74
C LEU A 163 1.89 -5.29 -7.22
N GLN A 164 1.07 -6.18 -6.64
CA GLN A 164 1.00 -6.36 -5.19
C GLN A 164 2.36 -6.78 -4.62
N GLU A 165 3.01 -7.79 -5.21
CA GLU A 165 4.37 -8.23 -4.83
C GLU A 165 5.40 -7.11 -4.99
N LYS A 166 5.35 -6.38 -6.11
CA LYS A 166 6.24 -5.22 -6.33
C LYS A 166 6.06 -4.13 -5.29
N TRP A 167 4.84 -3.93 -4.79
CA TRP A 167 4.55 -2.99 -3.71
C TRP A 167 5.17 -3.47 -2.40
N LEU A 168 4.89 -4.72 -1.99
CA LEU A 168 5.40 -5.31 -0.75
C LEU A 168 6.92 -5.25 -0.67
N ARG A 169 7.60 -5.56 -1.77
CA ARG A 169 9.06 -5.50 -1.87
C ARG A 169 9.68 -4.12 -1.62
N LEU A 170 8.90 -3.03 -1.71
CA LEU A 170 9.38 -1.70 -1.33
C LEU A 170 9.65 -1.58 0.17
N PHE A 171 9.03 -2.44 0.97
CA PHE A 171 9.05 -2.45 2.44
C PHE A 171 9.71 -3.73 2.99
N GLY A 172 10.37 -4.52 2.13
CA GLY A 172 10.99 -5.79 2.52
C GLY A 172 9.99 -6.93 2.81
N GLU A 173 8.73 -6.73 2.45
CA GLU A 173 7.60 -7.68 2.62
C GLU A 173 7.39 -8.54 1.35
N SER A 174 6.52 -9.56 1.44
CA SER A 174 6.23 -10.48 0.32
C SER A 174 4.83 -11.11 0.37
N LEU A 175 4.31 -11.52 -0.79
CA LEU A 175 3.04 -12.25 -0.87
C LEU A 175 3.03 -13.54 -0.04
N GLU A 176 4.17 -14.23 0.04
CA GLU A 176 4.29 -15.49 0.79
C GLU A 176 4.18 -15.24 2.29
N GLU A 177 4.88 -14.26 2.82
CA GLU A 177 4.90 -13.96 4.26
C GLU A 177 3.59 -13.33 4.75
N ASP A 178 3.05 -12.36 4.01
CA ASP A 178 1.89 -11.58 4.47
C ASP A 178 0.54 -12.20 4.12
N PHE A 179 0.48 -12.96 3.01
CA PHE A 179 -0.77 -13.50 2.48
C PHE A 179 -0.79 -15.02 2.35
N GLN A 180 0.31 -15.71 2.68
CA GLN A 180 0.45 -17.17 2.52
C GLN A 180 0.26 -17.60 1.06
N ILE A 181 0.73 -16.77 0.12
CA ILE A 181 0.70 -17.05 -1.32
C ILE A 181 2.13 -17.37 -1.75
N ASP A 182 2.51 -18.64 -1.61
CA ASP A 182 3.77 -19.15 -2.12
C ASP A 182 3.77 -19.21 -3.67
N PRO A 183 4.93 -19.41 -4.33
CA PRO A 183 5.02 -19.46 -5.79
C PRO A 183 4.12 -20.49 -6.48
N PHE A 184 3.85 -21.64 -5.85
CA PHE A 184 2.94 -22.65 -6.39
C PHE A 184 1.48 -22.19 -6.27
N THR A 185 1.10 -21.64 -5.11
CA THR A 185 -0.22 -21.03 -4.92
C THR A 185 -0.45 -19.89 -5.92
N LEU A 186 0.55 -19.04 -6.15
CA LEU A 186 0.48 -17.96 -7.15
C LEU A 186 0.26 -18.51 -8.56
N LEU A 187 1.00 -19.56 -8.95
CA LEU A 187 0.84 -20.21 -10.24
C LEU A 187 -0.59 -20.75 -10.44
N VAL A 188 -1.14 -21.42 -9.43
CA VAL A 188 -2.52 -21.94 -9.45
C VAL A 188 -3.53 -20.81 -9.61
N ARG A 189 -3.35 -19.68 -8.89
CA ARG A 189 -4.27 -18.55 -8.94
C ARG A 189 -4.22 -17.74 -10.24
N THR A 190 -3.19 -17.93 -11.06
CA THR A 190 -2.93 -17.10 -12.25
C THR A 190 -2.95 -17.87 -13.58
N SER A 191 -3.10 -19.20 -13.55
CA SER A 191 -3.09 -20.04 -14.76
C SER A 191 -4.48 -20.52 -15.15
N CYS A 192 -4.78 -20.53 -16.45
CA CYS A 192 -6.03 -21.09 -16.95
C CYS A 192 -6.04 -22.61 -16.93
N GLY A 193 -7.15 -23.22 -16.50
CA GLY A 193 -7.39 -24.66 -16.63
C GLY A 193 -6.66 -25.57 -15.64
N MET A 194 -6.19 -25.03 -14.52
CA MET A 194 -5.74 -25.81 -13.35
C MET A 194 -6.86 -25.96 -12.31
#